data_AF-A0A0F9BEJ6-F1
#
_entry.id   AF-A0A0F9BEJ6-F1
#
_cell.length_a   1.000
_cell.length_b   1.000
_cell.length_c   1.000
_cell.angle_alpha   90.00
_cell.angle_beta   90.00
_cell.angle_gamma   90.00
#
_symmetry.space_group_name_H-M   'P 1'
#
loop_
_entity.id
_entity.type
_entity.pdbx_description
1 polymer ?
#
loop_
_entity_poly.entity_id
_entity_poly.type
_entity_poly.pdbx_seq_one_letter_code
_entity_poly.pdbx_strand_id
1 'polypeptide(L)'
;MIHLRTRTELIQFARDNCTSSACERAFLTGKVTVFGGFDPLPPGTVPRWMLCVHSIHGRAWYLAVLADDVGHCFRVREQESNVPWEHWKGSLDDQEFTLKSGDIPIQADAHRRQACQAT
;
A
#
# COMPACT_ATOMS: atom_id res chain seq x y z
N MET A 1 11.50 8.89 15.43
CA MET A 1 11.50 9.19 13.99
C MET A 1 11.47 7.85 13.28
N ILE A 2 10.40 7.53 12.56
CA ILE A 2 10.26 6.24 11.85
C ILE A 2 10.89 6.43 10.47
N HIS A 3 11.74 5.51 10.06
CA HIS A 3 12.29 5.46 8.70
C HIS A 3 11.82 4.17 8.05
N LEU A 4 11.01 4.29 7.00
CA LEU A 4 10.60 3.14 6.17
C LEU A 4 11.63 3.01 5.04
N ARG A 5 12.58 2.10 5.18
CA ARG A 5 13.63 1.82 4.18
C ARG A 5 13.42 0.48 3.51
N THR A 6 12.83 -0.46 4.24
CA THR A 6 12.61 -1.83 3.80
C THR A 6 11.14 -2.19 3.79
N ARG A 7 10.80 -3.18 2.97
CA ARG A 7 9.44 -3.73 2.89
C ARG A 7 8.96 -4.28 4.23
N THR A 8 9.85 -4.91 5.00
CA THR A 8 9.54 -5.41 6.34
C THR A 8 9.13 -4.28 7.26
N GLU A 9 9.85 -3.16 7.26
CA GLU A 9 9.50 -1.98 8.06
C GLU A 9 8.16 -1.38 7.63
N LEU A 10 7.87 -1.34 6.32
CA LEU A 10 6.58 -0.89 5.81
C LEU A 10 5.43 -1.78 6.29
N ILE A 11 5.59 -3.10 6.20
CA ILE A 11 4.58 -4.07 6.65
C ILE A 11 4.38 -3.97 8.16
N GLN A 12 5.46 -3.88 8.93
CA GLN A 12 5.40 -3.76 10.38
C GLN A 12 4.73 -2.45 10.80
N PHE A 13 5.10 -1.33 10.18
CA PHE A 13 4.43 -0.06 10.37
C PHE A 13 2.93 -0.14 10.05
N ALA A 14 2.57 -0.79 8.94
CA ALA A 14 1.18 -0.96 8.54
C ALA A 14 0.37 -1.78 9.55
N ARG A 15 0.98 -2.84 10.10
CA ARG A 15 0.40 -3.67 11.15
C ARG A 15 0.20 -2.89 12.44
N ASP A 16 1.24 -2.21 12.91
CA ASP A 16 1.23 -1.51 14.21
C ASP A 16 0.25 -0.32 14.24
N ASN A 17 -0.13 0.18 13.06
CA ASN A 17 -1.03 1.31 12.89
C ASN A 17 -2.38 0.94 12.26
N CYS A 18 -2.69 -0.36 12.11
CA CYS A 18 -4.02 -0.78 11.72
C CYS A 18 -5.00 -0.62 12.90
N THR A 19 -6.21 -0.18 12.62
CA THR A 19 -7.23 0.07 13.66
C THR A 19 -8.04 -1.17 13.99
N SER A 20 -8.12 -2.12 13.06
CA SER A 20 -8.90 -3.34 13.22
C SER A 20 -8.06 -4.51 13.74
N SER A 21 -8.46 -5.09 14.89
CA SER A 21 -7.85 -6.33 15.42
C SER A 21 -7.99 -7.53 14.48
N ALA A 22 -8.95 -7.50 13.54
CA ALA A 22 -9.07 -8.51 12.51
C ALA A 22 -8.02 -8.32 11.40
N CYS A 23 -7.70 -7.07 11.06
CA CYS A 23 -6.62 -6.73 10.15
C CYS A 23 -5.26 -7.12 10.74
N GLU A 24 -5.03 -6.83 12.03
CA GLU A 24 -3.81 -7.24 12.72
C GLU A 24 -3.61 -8.76 12.69
N ARG A 25 -4.68 -9.52 12.97
CA ARG A 25 -4.65 -10.99 12.85
C ARG A 25 -4.39 -11.47 11.42
N ALA A 26 -4.88 -10.75 10.43
CA ALA A 26 -4.62 -11.05 9.03
C ALA A 26 -3.16 -10.80 8.64
N PHE A 27 -2.47 -9.84 9.26
CA PHE A 27 -1.01 -9.69 9.10
C PHE A 27 -0.22 -10.89 9.65
N LEU A 28 -0.70 -11.52 10.72
CA LEU A 28 -0.03 -12.66 11.37
C LEU A 28 -0.27 -13.99 10.67
N THR A 29 -1.50 -14.22 10.23
CA THR A 29 -1.96 -15.52 9.73
C THR A 29 -2.09 -15.55 8.22
N GLY A 30 -2.21 -14.38 7.61
CA GLY A 30 -2.60 -14.20 6.23
C GLY A 30 -1.45 -13.93 5.28
N LYS A 31 -1.80 -13.49 4.07
CA LYS A 31 -0.86 -13.09 3.03
C LYS A 31 -0.89 -11.58 2.87
N VAL A 32 0.29 -10.95 2.94
CA VAL A 32 0.48 -9.53 2.67
C VAL A 32 1.07 -9.34 1.27
N THR A 33 0.40 -8.55 0.45
CA THR A 33 0.86 -8.13 -0.87
C THR A 33 1.12 -6.63 -0.83
N VAL A 34 2.30 -6.19 -1.23
CA VAL A 34 2.66 -4.78 -1.35
C VAL A 34 2.59 -4.42 -2.83
N PHE A 35 1.76 -3.45 -3.21
CA PHE A 35 1.62 -3.06 -4.63
C PHE A 35 2.64 -2.02 -5.07
N GLY A 36 3.21 -1.27 -4.11
CA GLY A 36 4.24 -0.26 -4.39
C GLY A 36 3.74 0.95 -5.18
N GLY A 37 4.55 2.01 -5.17
CA GLY A 37 4.49 3.20 -6.05
C GLY A 37 3.12 3.61 -6.57
N PHE A 38 2.32 4.26 -5.73
CA PHE A 38 1.18 5.07 -6.17
C PHE A 38 1.62 6.52 -6.30
N ASP A 39 1.20 7.19 -7.37
CA ASP A 39 1.35 8.63 -7.55
C ASP A 39 0.76 9.38 -6.35
N PRO A 40 1.34 10.53 -6.00
CA PRO A 40 0.77 11.36 -4.96
C PRO A 40 -0.65 11.81 -5.33
N LEU A 41 -1.64 11.53 -4.47
CA LEU A 41 -2.93 12.24 -4.56
C LEU A 41 -2.72 13.64 -3.96
N PRO A 42 -3.18 14.71 -4.64
CA PRO A 42 -3.13 16.07 -4.10
C PRO A 42 -3.69 16.14 -2.67
N PRO A 43 -3.05 16.88 -1.74
CA PRO A 43 -1.91 17.80 -1.91
C PRO A 43 -0.52 17.17 -1.68
N GLY A 44 -0.40 15.84 -1.66
CA GLY A 44 0.89 15.19 -1.39
C GLY A 44 1.85 15.28 -2.58
N THR A 45 3.16 15.29 -2.31
CA THR A 45 4.25 15.28 -3.30
C THR A 45 5.00 13.95 -3.34
N VAL A 46 4.82 13.10 -2.33
CA VAL A 46 5.55 11.84 -2.17
C VAL A 46 4.75 10.62 -2.65
N PRO A 47 5.39 9.68 -3.37
CA PRO A 47 4.80 8.39 -3.70
C PRO A 47 4.35 7.64 -2.45
N ARG A 48 3.23 6.93 -2.56
CA ARG A 48 2.61 6.20 -1.45
C ARG A 48 2.63 4.69 -1.70
N TRP A 49 2.44 3.93 -0.62
CA TRP A 49 2.34 2.48 -0.71
C TRP A 49 0.92 2.02 -0.45
N MET A 50 0.47 1.06 -1.25
CA MET A 50 -0.75 0.31 -0.98
C MET A 50 -0.36 -1.13 -0.63
N LEU A 51 -0.94 -1.64 0.43
CA LEU A 51 -0.82 -3.03 0.84
C LEU A 51 -2.21 -3.68 0.77
N CYS A 52 -2.26 -4.95 0.38
CA CYS A 52 -3.44 -5.78 0.57
C CYS A 52 -3.09 -6.93 1.51
N VAL A 53 -3.85 -7.02 2.60
CA VAL A 53 -3.72 -8.07 3.59
C VAL A 53 -4.90 -9.01 3.43
N HIS A 54 -4.63 -10.28 3.12
CA HIS A 54 -5.64 -11.32 3.01
C HIS A 54 -5.65 -12.17 4.26
N SER A 55 -6.79 -12.28 4.94
CA SER A 55 -6.98 -13.31 5.96
C SER A 55 -7.06 -14.70 5.34
N ILE A 56 -6.75 -15.71 6.16
CA ILE A 56 -6.97 -17.12 5.83
C ILE A 56 -8.45 -17.46 5.54
N HIS A 57 -9.38 -16.62 6.00
CA HIS A 57 -10.82 -16.78 5.83
C HIS A 57 -11.35 -16.05 4.58
N GLY A 58 -10.48 -15.54 3.72
CA GLY A 58 -10.86 -14.94 2.43
C GLY A 58 -11.27 -13.47 2.48
N ARG A 59 -11.27 -12.81 3.65
CA ARG A 59 -11.43 -11.36 3.76
C ARG A 59 -10.12 -10.64 3.42
N ALA A 60 -10.21 -9.54 2.68
CA ALA A 60 -9.08 -8.69 2.33
C ALA A 60 -9.24 -7.27 2.93
N TRP A 61 -8.12 -6.64 3.27
CA TRP A 61 -8.03 -5.23 3.66
C TRP A 61 -7.02 -4.53 2.78
N TYR A 62 -7.39 -3.38 2.21
CA TYR A 62 -6.42 -2.51 1.55
C TYR A 62 -5.98 -1.41 2.51
N LEU A 63 -4.68 -1.20 2.60
CA LEU A 63 -4.05 -0.26 3.52
C LEU A 63 -3.15 0.67 2.73
N ALA A 64 -3.45 1.97 2.79
CA ALA A 64 -2.59 2.99 2.24
C ALA A 64 -1.62 3.50 3.31
N VAL A 65 -0.32 3.39 3.06
CA VAL A 65 0.71 4.06 3.86
C VAL A 65 1.04 5.38 3.18
N LEU A 66 0.62 6.45 3.84
CA LEU A 66 0.79 7.83 3.39
C LEU A 66 2.08 8.38 3.99
N ALA A 67 2.98 8.87 3.14
CA ALA A 67 4.09 9.71 3.54
C ALA A 67 3.65 11.18 3.50
N ASP A 68 3.93 11.92 4.56
CA ASP A 68 3.74 13.37 4.65
C ASP A 68 5.12 14.04 4.69
N ASP A 69 5.47 14.75 3.61
CA ASP A 69 6.74 15.46 3.48
C ASP A 69 6.86 16.64 4.45
N VAL A 70 5.75 17.28 4.80
CA VAL A 70 5.75 18.49 5.64
C VAL A 70 5.95 18.10 7.11
N GLY A 71 5.39 16.95 7.51
CA GLY A 71 5.46 16.45 8.88
C GLY A 71 6.52 15.37 9.14
N HIS A 72 7.23 14.90 8.11
CA HIS A 72 8.06 13.68 8.17
C HIS A 72 7.34 12.51 8.86
N CYS A 73 6.03 12.37 8.61
CA CYS A 73 5.19 11.42 9.30
C CYS A 73 4.58 10.41 8.33
N PHE A 74 4.42 9.17 8.81
CA PHE A 74 3.72 8.13 8.10
C PHE A 74 2.36 7.90 8.75
N ARG A 75 1.34 7.62 7.95
CA ARG A 75 0.00 7.25 8.45
C ARG A 75 -0.55 6.08 7.66
N VAL A 76 -1.26 5.18 8.34
CA VAL A 76 -2.02 4.12 7.69
C VAL A 76 -3.47 4.57 7.55
N ARG A 77 -4.03 4.37 6.36
CA ARG A 77 -5.45 4.53 6.10
C ARG A 77 -6.02 3.24 5.57
N GLU A 78 -6.99 2.68 6.28
CA GLU A 78 -7.75 1.53 5.79
C GLU A 78 -8.68 1.98 4.65
N GLN A 79 -8.62 1.30 3.53
CA GLN A 79 -9.54 1.44 2.41
C GLN A 79 -10.23 0.09 2.19
N GLU A 80 -11.53 0.04 2.45
CA GLU A 80 -12.26 -1.23 2.27
C GLU A 80 -12.54 -1.55 0.79
N SER A 81 -12.70 -0.53 -0.08
CA SER A 81 -13.25 -0.80 -1.42
C SER A 81 -12.77 0.09 -2.57
N ASN A 82 -12.03 1.17 -2.32
CA ASN A 82 -11.75 2.17 -3.37
C ASN A 82 -10.26 2.52 -3.47
N VAL A 83 -9.49 1.51 -3.89
CA VAL A 83 -8.08 1.70 -4.21
C VAL A 83 -7.98 2.51 -5.51
N PRO A 84 -7.25 3.64 -5.50
CA PRO A 84 -7.10 4.52 -6.67
C PRO A 84 -6.11 3.93 -7.68
N TRP A 85 -6.47 2.81 -8.30
CA TRP A 85 -5.60 2.04 -9.18
C TRP A 85 -5.12 2.83 -10.40
N GLU A 86 -5.85 3.85 -10.82
CA GLU A 86 -5.46 4.82 -11.86
C GLU A 86 -4.17 5.57 -11.51
N HIS A 87 -3.86 5.72 -10.22
CA HIS A 87 -2.63 6.33 -9.72
C HIS A 87 -1.51 5.32 -9.50
N TRP A 88 -1.74 4.03 -9.75
CA TRP A 88 -0.70 3.02 -9.57
C TRP A 88 0.36 3.11 -10.69
N LYS A 89 1.61 3.35 -10.27
CA LYS A 89 2.81 3.34 -11.13
C LYS A 89 3.61 2.05 -10.99
N GLY A 90 3.32 1.24 -9.97
CA GLY A 90 4.05 0.00 -9.70
C GLY A 90 5.48 0.28 -9.29
N SER A 91 6.41 -0.51 -9.83
CA SER A 91 7.83 -0.27 -9.67
C SER A 91 8.20 0.96 -10.48
N LEU A 92 8.29 2.12 -9.82
CA LEU A 92 9.01 3.25 -10.39
C LEU A 92 10.46 2.80 -10.60
N ASP A 93 11.02 2.99 -11.80
CA ASP A 93 12.41 2.64 -12.18
C ASP A 93 13.48 3.38 -11.35
N ASP A 94 13.09 4.05 -10.28
CA ASP A 94 13.98 4.59 -9.26
C ASP A 94 14.62 3.45 -8.48
N GLN A 95 15.82 3.05 -8.94
CA GLN A 95 16.73 2.18 -8.20
C GLN A 95 17.05 2.71 -6.78
N GLU A 96 16.78 3.99 -6.49
CA GLU A 96 17.00 4.59 -5.17
C GLU A 96 16.02 4.11 -4.09
N PHE A 97 14.84 3.59 -4.44
CA PHE A 97 13.83 3.21 -3.43
C PHE A 97 13.27 1.81 -3.71
N THR A 98 13.94 0.78 -3.18
CA THR A 98 13.50 -0.63 -3.18
C THR A 98 12.06 -0.86 -2.70
N LEU A 99 11.52 0.08 -1.91
CA LEU A 99 10.14 0.06 -1.44
C LEU A 99 9.09 0.37 -2.53
N LYS A 100 9.48 0.99 -3.64
CA LYS A 100 8.57 1.32 -4.75
C LYS A 100 8.24 0.08 -5.58
N SER A 101 9.12 -0.92 -5.60
CA SER A 101 8.88 -2.21 -6.28
C SER A 101 7.94 -3.10 -5.44
N GLY A 102 6.67 -3.19 -5.84
CA GLY A 102 5.70 -4.10 -5.25
C GLY A 102 5.91 -5.57 -5.63
N ASP A 103 5.19 -6.47 -4.98
CA ASP A 103 5.28 -7.93 -5.13
C ASP A 103 4.81 -8.48 -6.47
N ILE A 104 3.76 -7.89 -7.05
CA ILE A 104 3.08 -8.51 -8.19
C ILE A 104 2.55 -7.43 -9.15
N PRO A 105 3.32 -7.08 -10.20
CA PRO A 105 2.85 -6.11 -11.19
C PRO A 105 1.60 -6.59 -11.96
N ILE A 106 1.43 -7.90 -12.15
CA ILE A 106 0.33 -8.45 -12.98
C ILE A 106 -1.06 -8.23 -12.35
N GLN A 107 -1.20 -8.44 -11.05
CA GLN A 107 -2.50 -8.29 -10.36
C GLN A 107 -2.91 -6.82 -10.25
N ALA A 108 -1.96 -5.96 -9.90
CA ALA A 108 -2.22 -4.53 -9.82
C ALA A 108 -2.50 -3.90 -11.20
N ASP A 109 -1.86 -4.37 -12.27
CA ASP A 109 -2.17 -3.92 -13.64
C ASP A 109 -3.57 -4.36 -14.08
N ALA A 110 -3.99 -5.59 -13.73
CA ALA A 110 -5.35 -6.03 -13.99
C ALA A 110 -6.40 -5.15 -13.29
N HIS A 111 -6.16 -4.79 -12.02
CA HIS A 111 -7.03 -3.87 -11.29
C HIS A 111 -7.04 -2.46 -11.88
N ARG A 112 -5.88 -1.92 -12.29
CA ARG A 112 -5.78 -0.63 -13.00
C ARG A 112 -6.58 -0.62 -14.28
N ARG A 113 -6.45 -1.66 -15.12
CA ARG A 113 -7.19 -1.76 -16.38
C ARG A 113 -8.70 -1.81 -16.16
N GLN A 114 -9.17 -2.51 -15.12
CA GLN A 114 -10.58 -2.52 -14.73
C GLN A 114 -11.06 -1.14 -14.25
N ALA A 115 -10.25 -0.43 -13.46
CA ALA A 115 -10.59 0.92 -13.00
C ALA A 115 -10.66 1.94 -14.15
N CYS A 116 -9.72 1.90 -15.11
CA CYS A 116 -9.73 2.78 -16.28
C CYS A 116 -10.89 2.50 -17.26
N GLN A 117 -11.50 1.32 -17.23
CA GLN A 117 -12.64 0.96 -18.09
C GLN A 117 -14.00 1.32 -17.47
N ALA A 118 -14.04 1.69 -16.20
CA ALA A 118 -15.26 2.04 -15.47
C ALA A 118 -15.57 3.56 -15.45
N THR A 119 -14.85 4.34 -16.27
CA THR A 119 -15.04 5.80 -16.45
C THR A 119 -15.63 6.08 -17.81
#